data_AF-A0A382KER5-F1
#
_entry.id   AF-A0A382KER5-F1
#
_cell.length_a   1.000
_cell.length_b   1.000
_cell.length_c   1.000
_cell.angle_alpha   90.00
_cell.angle_beta   90.00
_cell.angle_gamma   90.00
#
_symmetry.space_group_name_H-M   'P 1'
#
loop_
_entity.id
_entity.type
_entity.pdbx_description
1 polymer ?
#
loop_
_entity_poly.entity_id
_entity_poly.type
_entity_poly.pdbx_seq_one_letter_code
_entity_poly.pdbx_strand_id
1 'polypeptide(L)'
;ENCNTLFRPIENKAHGIKARGGLWALFEKRDIYRKHAIVGLHVDSKITSLMYTINYVCESQNGIPRNALADQVVPTMKERGREGFIEYYLTLAHSLEEITIWAEYVDYYNANYKRKLDFNLTKKTIEKAGTFFDRYTALNKKISSTNDVEGVARGGMLFLRKSSSSTLRTPF
;
A
#
# COMPACT_ATOMS: atom_id res chain seq x y z
N GLU A 1 -8.63 -12.27 -18.60
CA GLU A 1 -8.31 -11.05 -17.83
C GLU A 1 -7.99 -11.48 -16.39
N ASN A 2 -6.94 -10.95 -15.76
CA ASN A 2 -6.61 -11.24 -14.36
C ASN A 2 -6.19 -9.94 -13.64
N CYS A 3 -6.13 -9.98 -12.30
CA CYS A 3 -5.90 -8.79 -11.46
C CYS A 3 -4.62 -8.04 -11.84
N ASN A 4 -3.52 -8.78 -12.06
CA ASN A 4 -2.22 -8.21 -12.42
C ASN A 4 -2.25 -7.56 -13.81
N THR A 5 -2.93 -8.17 -14.79
CA THR A 5 -3.08 -7.59 -16.13
C THR A 5 -3.87 -6.27 -16.10
N LEU A 6 -4.85 -6.16 -15.20
CA LEU A 6 -5.63 -4.92 -15.01
C LEU A 6 -4.81 -3.82 -14.34
N PHE A 7 -4.05 -4.17 -13.30
CA PHE A 7 -3.37 -3.17 -12.48
C PHE A 7 -2.01 -2.72 -13.02
N ARG A 8 -1.21 -3.62 -13.62
CA ARG A 8 0.15 -3.32 -14.11
C ARG A 8 0.24 -2.05 -14.98
N PRO A 9 -0.66 -1.79 -15.94
CA PRO A 9 -0.59 -0.55 -16.73
C PRO A 9 -0.74 0.72 -15.89
N ILE A 10 -1.56 0.68 -14.83
CA ILE A 10 -1.77 1.78 -13.89
C ILE A 10 -0.51 1.94 -13.01
N GLU A 11 -0.02 0.82 -12.49
CA GLU A 11 1.17 0.75 -11.65
C GLU A 11 2.41 1.29 -12.38
N ASN A 12 2.64 0.88 -13.62
CA ASN A 12 3.78 1.31 -14.42
C ASN A 12 3.81 2.82 -14.67
N LYS A 13 2.64 3.46 -14.82
CA LYS A 13 2.56 4.94 -14.92
C LYS A 13 3.04 5.60 -13.64
N ALA A 14 2.66 5.06 -12.48
CA ALA A 14 3.11 5.57 -11.18
C ALA A 14 4.62 5.35 -11.00
N HIS A 15 5.12 4.15 -11.30
CA HIS A 15 6.55 3.84 -11.27
C HIS A 15 7.36 4.79 -12.18
N GLY A 16 6.87 5.13 -13.37
CA GLY A 16 7.54 6.09 -14.26
C GLY A 16 7.65 7.52 -13.69
N ILE A 17 6.71 7.94 -12.83
CA ILE A 17 6.81 9.20 -12.10
C ILE A 17 7.80 9.06 -10.94
N LYS A 18 7.69 7.98 -10.16
CA LYS A 18 8.56 7.71 -9.01
C LYS A 18 10.02 7.51 -9.40
N ALA A 19 10.32 6.87 -10.52
CA ALA A 19 11.67 6.68 -11.05
C ALA A 19 12.41 7.99 -11.32
N ARG A 20 11.68 9.09 -11.50
CA ARG A 20 12.22 10.44 -11.68
C ARG A 20 12.29 11.25 -10.37
N GLY A 21 12.13 10.58 -9.23
CA GLY A 21 12.11 11.16 -7.89
C GLY A 21 10.72 11.52 -7.36
N GLY A 22 9.65 11.12 -8.05
CA GLY A 22 8.28 11.39 -7.63
C GLY A 22 7.88 12.85 -7.73
N LEU A 23 6.77 13.21 -7.08
CA LEU A 23 6.35 14.61 -6.97
C LEU A 23 7.29 15.38 -6.06
N TRP A 24 7.79 14.77 -4.99
CA TRP A 24 8.73 15.42 -4.07
C TRP A 24 9.92 16.04 -4.81
N ALA A 25 10.58 15.29 -5.69
CA ALA A 25 11.69 15.82 -6.48
C ALA A 25 11.28 16.96 -7.43
N LEU A 26 10.06 16.95 -7.95
CA LEU A 26 9.55 18.06 -8.78
C LEU A 26 9.33 19.34 -7.97
N PHE A 27 8.86 19.23 -6.73
CA PHE A 27 8.76 20.37 -5.82
C PHE A 27 10.14 20.90 -5.41
N GLU A 28 11.11 20.03 -5.16
CA GLU A 28 12.47 20.41 -4.73
C GLU A 28 13.29 21.11 -5.81
N LYS A 29 13.16 20.67 -7.07
CA LYS A 29 13.91 21.19 -8.22
C LYS A 29 13.60 22.65 -8.57
N ARG A 30 12.48 23.19 -8.09
CA ARG A 30 12.02 24.53 -8.43
C ARG A 30 11.87 25.34 -7.15
N ASP A 31 12.69 26.37 -6.97
CA ASP A 31 12.73 27.15 -5.73
C ASP A 31 11.35 27.66 -5.29
N ILE A 32 10.52 28.10 -6.23
CA ILE A 32 9.15 28.58 -5.96
C ILE A 32 8.23 27.51 -5.35
N TYR A 33 8.53 26.23 -5.56
CA TYR A 33 7.75 25.09 -5.07
C TYR A 33 8.33 24.44 -3.80
N ARG A 34 9.60 24.71 -3.47
CA ARG A 34 10.33 23.97 -2.41
C ARG A 34 9.63 24.00 -1.05
N LYS A 35 8.98 25.11 -0.68
CA LYS A 35 8.20 25.23 0.57
C LYS A 35 7.05 24.22 0.69
N HIS A 36 6.62 23.60 -0.40
CA HIS A 36 5.55 22.60 -0.44
C HIS A 36 6.04 21.18 -0.77
N ALA A 37 7.35 20.93 -0.78
CA ALA A 37 7.89 19.61 -1.12
C ALA A 37 7.35 18.48 -0.23
N ILE A 38 7.10 18.76 1.04
CA ILE A 38 6.47 17.80 1.97
C ILE A 38 5.10 17.30 1.46
N VAL A 39 4.33 18.13 0.75
CA VAL A 39 3.07 17.71 0.12
C VAL A 39 3.34 16.66 -0.96
N GLY A 40 4.35 16.88 -1.80
CA GLY A 40 4.79 15.92 -2.81
C GLY A 40 5.18 14.58 -2.20
N LEU A 41 5.99 14.61 -1.13
CA LEU A 41 6.43 13.40 -0.42
C LEU A 41 5.25 12.60 0.14
N HIS A 42 4.29 13.26 0.77
CA HIS A 42 3.10 12.59 1.31
C HIS A 42 2.23 11.98 0.21
N VAL A 43 2.06 12.67 -0.92
CA VAL A 43 1.31 12.12 -2.07
C VAL A 43 2.02 10.89 -2.63
N ASP A 44 3.35 10.96 -2.80
CA ASP A 44 4.17 9.84 -3.26
C ASP A 44 4.07 8.63 -2.33
N SER A 45 4.06 8.85 -1.01
CA SER A 45 3.88 7.82 0.01
C SER A 45 2.50 7.15 -0.08
N LYS A 46 1.43 7.94 -0.23
CA LYS A 46 0.06 7.41 -0.36
C LYS A 46 -0.13 6.59 -1.63
N ILE A 47 0.44 7.02 -2.75
CA ILE A 47 0.40 6.25 -4.01
C ILE A 47 1.15 4.93 -3.86
N THR A 48 2.32 4.94 -3.22
CA THR A 48 3.07 3.71 -2.96
C THR A 48 2.31 2.75 -2.05
N SER A 49 1.72 3.25 -0.97
CA SER A 49 0.86 2.43 -0.10
C SER A 49 -0.29 1.80 -0.89
N LEU A 50 -0.99 2.58 -1.72
CA LEU A 50 -2.08 2.07 -2.56
C LEU A 50 -1.61 1.00 -3.55
N MET A 51 -0.43 1.18 -4.16
CA MET A 51 0.16 0.17 -5.05
C MET A 51 0.41 -1.15 -4.32
N TYR A 52 1.06 -1.10 -3.15
CA TYR A 52 1.31 -2.30 -2.35
C TYR A 52 0.01 -2.99 -1.93
N THR A 53 -1.00 -2.23 -1.51
CA THR A 53 -2.30 -2.80 -1.13
C THR A 53 -2.98 -3.50 -2.31
N ILE A 54 -2.97 -2.91 -3.51
CA ILE A 54 -3.60 -3.53 -4.69
C ILE A 54 -2.82 -4.76 -5.14
N ASN A 55 -1.49 -4.72 -5.12
CA ASN A 55 -0.66 -5.89 -5.42
C ASN A 55 -0.96 -7.03 -4.45
N TYR A 56 -1.06 -6.76 -3.14
CA TYR A 56 -1.44 -7.77 -2.16
C TYR A 56 -2.85 -8.34 -2.41
N VAL A 57 -3.82 -7.51 -2.79
CA VAL A 57 -5.16 -7.97 -3.19
C VAL A 57 -5.08 -8.89 -4.41
N CYS A 58 -4.26 -8.54 -5.41
CA CYS A 58 -4.06 -9.37 -6.61
C CYS A 58 -3.38 -10.70 -6.29
N GLU A 59 -2.35 -10.70 -5.44
CA GLU A 59 -1.70 -11.93 -4.96
C GLU A 59 -2.67 -12.79 -4.15
N SER A 60 -3.61 -12.15 -3.44
CA SER A 60 -4.62 -12.80 -2.61
C SER A 60 -5.80 -13.41 -3.38
N GLN A 61 -5.82 -13.31 -4.72
CA GLN A 61 -6.98 -13.72 -5.52
C GLN A 61 -7.37 -15.19 -5.30
N ASN A 62 -6.38 -16.05 -5.07
CA ASN A 62 -6.55 -17.51 -4.94
C ASN A 62 -6.20 -18.05 -3.55
N GLY A 63 -6.14 -17.18 -2.54
CA GLY A 63 -5.73 -17.54 -1.18
C GLY A 63 -4.81 -16.49 -0.57
N ILE A 64 -4.64 -16.51 0.74
CA ILE A 64 -3.80 -15.52 1.45
C ILE A 64 -2.32 -15.83 1.14
N PRO A 65 -1.56 -14.90 0.54
CA PRO A 65 -0.13 -15.10 0.31
C PRO A 65 0.63 -15.02 1.63
N ARG A 66 1.71 -15.81 1.75
CA ARG A 66 2.64 -15.70 2.86
C ARG A 66 3.79 -14.80 2.45
N ASN A 67 4.17 -13.89 3.35
CA ASN A 67 5.44 -13.17 3.28
C ASN A 67 6.50 -13.92 4.09
N ALA A 68 7.74 -13.40 4.10
CA ALA A 68 8.86 -14.03 4.81
C ALA A 68 8.57 -14.29 6.29
N LEU A 69 7.89 -13.35 6.97
CA LEU A 69 7.49 -13.53 8.38
C LEU A 69 6.45 -14.65 8.51
N ALA A 70 5.41 -14.66 7.68
CA ALA A 70 4.36 -15.68 7.67
C ALA A 70 4.93 -17.08 7.38
N ASP A 71 5.93 -17.18 6.51
CA ASP A 71 6.65 -18.42 6.23
C ASP A 71 7.45 -18.93 7.44
N GLN A 72 7.77 -18.07 8.41
CA GLN A 72 8.38 -18.45 9.68
C GLN A 72 7.34 -18.76 10.76
N VAL A 73 6.39 -17.85 11.00
CA VAL A 73 5.48 -17.96 12.15
C VAL A 73 4.44 -19.06 11.99
N VAL A 74 3.93 -19.29 10.78
CA VAL A 74 2.90 -20.33 10.53
C VAL A 74 3.43 -21.74 10.84
N PRO A 75 4.58 -22.20 10.28
CA PRO A 75 5.09 -23.52 10.63
C PRO A 75 5.56 -23.60 12.10
N THR A 76 6.15 -22.53 12.65
CA THR A 76 6.60 -22.53 14.05
C THR A 76 5.44 -22.78 15.01
N MET A 77 4.31 -22.10 14.81
CA MET A 77 3.13 -22.29 15.66
C MET A 77 2.47 -23.65 15.46
N LYS A 78 2.53 -24.20 14.26
CA LYS A 78 2.07 -25.57 13.98
C LYS A 78 2.92 -26.62 14.70
N GLU A 79 4.23 -26.43 14.75
CA GLU A 79 5.19 -27.35 15.39
C GLU A 79 5.11 -27.28 16.92
N ARG A 80 5.05 -26.06 17.47
CA ARG A 80 5.23 -25.82 18.91
C ARG A 80 3.92 -25.66 19.69
N GLY A 81 2.79 -25.52 18.99
CA GLY A 81 1.55 -25.04 19.61
C GLY A 81 1.66 -23.57 20.04
N ARG A 82 0.56 -22.99 20.53
CA ARG A 82 0.50 -21.56 20.88
C ARG A 82 1.45 -21.20 22.04
N GLU A 83 1.46 -22.00 23.10
CA GLU A 83 2.31 -21.75 24.27
C GLU A 83 3.80 -21.83 23.90
N GLY A 84 4.21 -22.92 23.22
CA GLY A 84 5.59 -23.09 22.78
C GLY A 84 6.02 -22.07 21.69
N PHE A 85 5.08 -21.56 20.90
CA PHE A 85 5.32 -20.43 19.99
C PHE A 85 5.65 -19.15 20.76
N ILE A 86 4.88 -18.84 21.80
CA ILE A 86 5.09 -17.65 22.64
C ILE A 86 6.44 -17.75 23.36
N GLU A 87 6.70 -18.88 24.01
CA GLU A 87 7.97 -19.11 24.71
C GLU A 87 9.17 -18.97 23.75
N TYR A 88 9.09 -19.57 22.56
CA TYR A 88 10.16 -19.50 21.58
C TYR A 88 10.51 -18.06 21.20
N TYR A 89 9.53 -17.24 20.82
CA TYR A 89 9.83 -15.86 20.42
C TYR A 89 10.18 -14.94 21.59
N LEU A 90 9.72 -15.23 22.81
CA LEU A 90 10.20 -14.54 24.02
C LEU A 90 11.70 -14.79 24.24
N THR A 91 12.21 -16.01 24.01
CA THR A 91 13.66 -16.30 24.11
C THR A 91 14.50 -15.56 23.07
N LEU A 92 13.88 -15.16 21.95
CA LEU A 92 14.48 -14.34 20.90
C LEU A 92 14.30 -12.82 21.15
N ALA A 93 13.88 -12.44 22.36
CA ALA A 93 13.68 -11.06 22.80
C ALA A 93 12.60 -10.27 22.02
N HIS A 94 11.63 -10.95 21.41
CA HIS A 94 10.42 -10.28 20.92
C HIS A 94 9.48 -9.91 22.06
N SER A 95 8.71 -8.85 21.88
CA SER A 95 7.73 -8.43 22.90
C SER A 95 6.50 -9.35 22.87
N LEU A 96 5.87 -9.55 24.03
CA LEU A 96 4.64 -10.35 24.12
C LEU A 96 3.53 -9.80 23.22
N GLU A 97 3.47 -8.47 23.04
CA GLU A 97 2.51 -7.81 22.16
C GLU A 97 2.71 -8.23 20.70
N GLU A 98 3.95 -8.14 20.19
CA GLU A 98 4.29 -8.53 18.82
C GLU A 98 4.00 -10.02 18.56
N ILE A 99 4.42 -10.88 19.50
CA ILE A 99 4.19 -12.32 19.45
C ILE A 99 2.70 -12.64 19.41
N THR A 100 1.89 -11.93 20.22
CA THR A 100 0.44 -12.13 20.26
C THR A 100 -0.20 -11.80 18.92
N ILE A 101 0.19 -10.68 18.30
CA ILE A 101 -0.26 -10.29 16.95
C ILE A 101 0.10 -11.37 15.92
N TRP A 102 1.30 -11.95 16.00
CA TRP A 102 1.69 -13.03 15.09
C TRP A 102 0.88 -14.30 15.32
N ALA A 103 0.61 -14.66 16.58
CA ALA A 103 -0.20 -15.82 16.89
C ALA A 103 -1.64 -15.65 16.37
N GLU A 104 -2.24 -14.47 16.57
CA GLU A 104 -3.56 -14.12 16.00
C GLU A 104 -3.56 -14.17 14.47
N TYR A 105 -2.51 -13.66 13.83
CA TYR A 105 -2.34 -13.78 12.37
C TYR A 105 -2.30 -15.25 11.93
N VAL A 106 -1.57 -16.11 12.64
CA VAL A 106 -1.48 -17.54 12.28
C VAL A 106 -2.84 -18.23 12.42
N ASP A 107 -3.59 -17.94 13.48
CA ASP A 107 -4.95 -18.47 13.65
C ASP A 107 -5.86 -18.04 12.50
N TYR A 108 -5.85 -16.74 12.17
CA TYR A 108 -6.60 -16.19 11.04
C TYR A 108 -6.19 -16.85 9.72
N TYR A 109 -4.88 -16.96 9.47
CA TYR A 109 -4.34 -17.58 8.26
C TYR A 109 -4.80 -19.03 8.13
N ASN A 110 -4.64 -19.85 9.17
CA ASN A 110 -5.02 -21.26 9.13
C ASN A 110 -6.52 -21.44 8.87
N ALA A 111 -7.36 -20.55 9.39
CA ALA A 111 -8.80 -20.57 9.13
C ALA A 111 -9.16 -20.10 7.70
N ASN A 112 -8.34 -19.24 7.07
CA ASN A 112 -8.75 -18.49 5.87
C ASN A 112 -7.82 -18.62 4.65
N TYR A 113 -6.70 -19.34 4.70
CA TYR A 113 -5.67 -19.29 3.64
C TYR A 113 -6.17 -19.71 2.26
N LYS A 114 -7.22 -20.53 2.17
CA LYS A 114 -7.86 -20.94 0.90
C LYS A 114 -8.94 -19.98 0.42
N ARG A 115 -9.25 -18.92 1.17
CA ARG A 115 -10.32 -17.97 0.84
C ARG A 115 -9.98 -17.27 -0.46
N LYS A 116 -10.84 -17.42 -1.45
CA LYS A 116 -10.73 -16.73 -2.74
C LYS A 116 -11.45 -15.39 -2.67
N LEU A 117 -10.92 -14.39 -3.35
CA LEU A 117 -11.59 -13.10 -3.51
C LEU A 117 -12.55 -13.15 -4.70
N ASP A 118 -13.64 -12.40 -4.62
CA ASP A 118 -14.49 -12.14 -5.79
C ASP A 118 -13.71 -11.24 -6.76
N PHE A 119 -13.46 -11.75 -7.96
CA PHE A 119 -12.74 -11.02 -8.99
C PHE A 119 -13.49 -9.77 -9.45
N ASN A 120 -14.83 -9.76 -9.45
CA ASN A 120 -15.61 -8.59 -9.84
C ASN A 120 -15.47 -7.45 -8.83
N LEU A 121 -15.44 -7.76 -7.53
CA LEU A 121 -15.15 -6.77 -6.48
C LEU A 121 -13.71 -6.26 -6.58
N THR A 122 -12.78 -7.15 -6.91
CA THR A 122 -11.37 -6.79 -7.12
C THR A 122 -11.20 -5.83 -8.29
N LYS A 123 -11.84 -6.13 -9.43
CA LYS A 123 -11.88 -5.26 -10.61
C LYS A 123 -12.43 -3.87 -10.29
N LYS A 124 -13.58 -3.79 -9.61
CA LYS A 124 -14.17 -2.50 -9.15
C LYS A 124 -13.23 -1.73 -8.21
N THR A 125 -12.48 -2.44 -7.36
CA THR A 125 -11.50 -1.83 -6.46
C THR A 125 -10.35 -1.20 -7.24
N ILE A 126 -9.82 -1.89 -8.26
CA ILE A 126 -8.78 -1.37 -9.16
C ILE A 126 -9.29 -0.15 -9.94
N GLU A 127 -10.50 -0.23 -10.51
CA GLU A 127 -11.11 0.87 -11.26
C GLU A 127 -11.25 2.13 -10.39
N LYS A 128 -11.76 1.97 -9.16
CA LYS A 128 -11.87 3.06 -8.19
C LYS A 128 -10.50 3.62 -7.82
N ALA A 129 -9.51 2.75 -7.60
CA ALA A 129 -8.15 3.15 -7.29
C ALA A 129 -7.49 3.91 -8.46
N GLY A 130 -7.79 3.55 -9.70
CA GLY A 130 -7.31 4.21 -10.92
C GLY A 130 -7.50 5.73 -10.89
N THR A 131 -8.60 6.21 -10.31
CA THR A 131 -8.86 7.65 -10.16
C THR A 131 -7.81 8.40 -9.33
N PHE A 132 -7.17 7.73 -8.38
CA PHE A 132 -6.06 8.32 -7.61
C PHE A 132 -4.78 8.38 -8.45
N PHE A 133 -4.49 7.34 -9.24
CA PHE A 133 -3.34 7.33 -10.15
C PHE A 133 -3.47 8.36 -11.28
N ASP A 134 -4.68 8.58 -11.78
CA ASP A 134 -4.95 9.63 -12.78
C ASP A 134 -4.71 11.02 -12.18
N ARG A 135 -5.18 11.25 -10.94
CA ARG A 135 -4.90 12.50 -10.20
C ARG A 135 -3.42 12.69 -9.94
N TYR A 136 -2.70 11.63 -9.59
CA TYR A 136 -1.26 11.66 -9.40
C TYR A 136 -0.52 12.06 -10.69
N THR A 137 -0.92 11.47 -11.82
CA THR A 137 -0.39 11.81 -13.15
C THR A 137 -0.70 13.27 -13.52
N ALA A 138 -1.91 13.73 -13.24
CA ALA A 138 -2.31 15.12 -13.47
C ALA A 138 -1.51 16.10 -12.62
N LEU A 139 -1.27 15.79 -11.34
CA LEU A 139 -0.41 16.60 -10.46
C LEU A 139 1.02 16.67 -10.96
N ASN A 140 1.62 15.55 -11.36
CA ASN A 140 2.96 15.51 -11.97
C ASN A 140 3.05 16.44 -13.19
N LYS A 141 2.05 16.41 -14.08
CA LYS A 141 1.99 17.30 -15.24
C LYS A 141 1.86 18.76 -14.81
N LYS A 142 0.93 19.06 -13.89
CA LYS A 142 0.65 20.42 -13.42
C LYS A 142 1.88 21.07 -12.79
N ILE A 143 2.59 20.39 -11.87
CA ILE A 143 3.81 20.92 -11.23
C ILE A 143 4.87 21.30 -12.27
N SER A 144 4.95 20.55 -13.37
CA SER A 144 5.95 20.76 -14.42
C SER A 144 5.57 21.89 -15.40
N SER A 145 4.30 22.32 -15.45
CA SER A 145 3.78 23.16 -16.53
C SER A 145 3.23 24.52 -16.07
N THR A 146 3.32 24.87 -14.78
CA THR A 146 2.79 26.14 -14.25
C THR A 146 3.68 26.73 -13.15
N ASN A 147 3.41 27.99 -12.80
CA ASN A 147 3.93 28.69 -11.62
C ASN A 147 2.83 28.92 -10.57
N ASP A 148 1.62 28.36 -10.75
CA ASP A 148 0.54 28.37 -9.75
C ASP A 148 0.92 27.45 -8.58
N VAL A 149 1.77 27.96 -7.70
CA VAL A 149 2.30 27.24 -6.53
C VAL A 149 1.18 26.85 -5.57
N GLU A 150 0.33 27.80 -5.21
CA GLU A 150 -0.76 27.59 -4.24
C GLU A 150 -1.84 26.65 -4.78
N GLY A 151 -2.20 26.73 -6.06
CA GLY A 151 -3.18 25.80 -6.65
C GLY A 151 -2.62 24.39 -6.83
N VAL A 152 -1.32 24.23 -7.04
CA VAL A 152 -0.64 22.92 -7.02
C VAL A 152 -0.60 22.34 -5.60
N ALA A 153 -0.19 23.15 -4.60
CA ALA A 153 -0.12 22.73 -3.21
C ALA A 153 -1.52 22.32 -2.69
N ARG A 154 -2.56 23.13 -2.99
CA ARG A 154 -3.96 22.79 -2.68
C ARG A 154 -4.40 21.49 -3.37
N GLY A 155 -4.02 21.28 -4.62
CA GLY A 155 -4.30 20.03 -5.34
C GLY A 155 -3.70 18.80 -4.64
N GLY A 156 -2.44 18.91 -4.19
CA GLY A 156 -1.79 17.87 -3.40
C GLY A 156 -2.45 17.63 -2.03
N MET A 157 -2.82 18.70 -1.31
CA MET A 157 -3.52 18.57 -0.03
C MET A 157 -4.92 17.94 -0.19
N LEU A 158 -5.65 18.28 -1.26
CA LEU A 158 -6.94 17.66 -1.57
C LEU A 158 -6.80 16.17 -1.89
N PHE A 159 -5.72 15.78 -2.58
CA PHE A 159 -5.39 14.37 -2.78
C PHE A 159 -5.26 13.65 -1.44
N LEU A 160 -4.47 14.22 -0.52
CA LEU A 160 -4.23 13.64 0.80
C LEU A 160 -5.54 13.51 1.61
N ARG A 161 -6.36 14.56 1.67
CA ARG A 161 -7.65 14.53 2.39
C ARG A 161 -8.59 13.45 1.87
N LYS A 162 -8.73 13.32 0.55
CA LYS A 162 -9.58 12.29 -0.06
C LYS A 162 -9.03 10.88 0.16
N SER A 163 -7.71 10.73 0.26
CA SER A 163 -7.08 9.45 0.61
C SER A 163 -7.27 9.08 2.08
N SER A 164 -7.32 10.05 3.00
CA SER A 164 -7.53 9.81 4.44
C SER A 164 -8.98 9.52 4.80
N SER A 165 -9.95 10.18 4.13
CA SER A 165 -11.38 9.86 4.26
C SER A 165 -11.74 8.51 3.64
N SER A 166 -10.91 8.01 2.72
CA SER A 166 -10.93 6.63 2.26
C SER A 166 -10.11 5.81 3.25
N THR A 167 -10.53 5.76 4.51
CA THR A 167 -10.06 4.69 5.39
C THR A 167 -10.58 3.41 4.75
N LEU A 168 -9.78 2.83 3.87
CA LEU A 168 -9.65 1.40 3.75
C LEU A 168 -9.28 0.94 5.16
N ARG A 169 -10.29 0.86 6.05
CA ARG A 169 -10.29 -0.14 7.08
C ARG A 169 -10.23 -1.40 6.26
N THR A 170 -9.05 -1.95 6.10
CA THR A 170 -8.90 -3.36 5.83
C THR A 170 -9.79 -4.06 6.84
N PRO A 171 -10.87 -4.74 6.42
CA PRO A 171 -11.47 -5.76 7.23
C PRO A 171 -10.62 -7.00 6.97
N PHE A 172 -9.38 -6.95 7.41
CA PHE A 172 -8.48 -8.08 7.54
C PHE A 172 -8.00 -8.05 8.97
#